data_AF-A0A1Y4FBZ2-F1
#
_entry.id   AF-A0A1Y4FBZ2-F1
#
_cell.length_a   1.000
_cell.length_b   1.000
_cell.length_c   1.000
_cell.angle_alpha   90.00
_cell.angle_beta   90.00
_cell.angle_gamma   90.00
#
_symmetry.space_group_name_H-M   'P 1'
#
loop_
_entity.id
_entity.type
_entity.pdbx_description
1 polymer ?
#
loop_
_entity_poly.entity_id
_entity_poly.type
_entity_poly.pdbx_seq_one_letter_code
_entity_poly.pdbx_strand_id
1 'polypeptide(L)'
;MAKDGTYRGGRRIKAGSKPDALADKIMKGAPAKRMELPDFTNDMTDFDVDEIGDGVELEGMDMPSPDDYLSSLQKDGKPLGADEIYKETWLWLKERGCERLVNKRLLESYSEAFARYIQCSEAVSKYGMLGKHPTTGAAIASPFTQLLMNFQKQANLLWYEIYDIVKQNCTEPFEGSPQDSVMEQLLRSRRNM
;
A
#
# COMPACT_ATOMS: atom_id res chain seq x y z
N MET A 1 -13.55 1.24 -15.23
CA MET A 1 -13.09 0.23 -14.26
C MET A 1 -11.65 -0.11 -14.63
N ALA A 2 -10.72 -0.03 -13.68
CA ALA A 2 -9.30 -0.30 -13.89
C ALA A 2 -9.02 -1.82 -13.95
N LYS A 3 -7.78 -2.23 -14.28
CA LYS A 3 -7.41 -3.64 -14.48
C LYS A 3 -7.58 -4.50 -13.23
N ASP A 4 -7.56 -3.88 -12.07
CA ASP A 4 -7.79 -4.41 -10.73
C ASP A 4 -9.27 -4.35 -10.31
N GLY A 5 -10.20 -4.08 -11.23
CA GLY A 5 -11.65 -4.05 -10.94
C GLY A 5 -12.15 -2.79 -10.24
N THR A 6 -11.28 -1.81 -9.92
CA THR A 6 -11.69 -0.61 -9.17
C THR A 6 -12.20 0.54 -10.04
N TYR A 7 -13.15 1.32 -9.53
CA TYR A 7 -13.67 2.56 -10.17
C TYR A 7 -12.95 3.80 -9.63
N ARG A 8 -11.78 4.12 -10.16
CA ARG A 8 -10.92 5.19 -9.59
C ARG A 8 -11.35 6.63 -9.90
N GLY A 9 -12.29 6.82 -10.83
CA GLY A 9 -12.70 8.15 -11.32
C GLY A 9 -11.56 8.91 -12.02
N GLY A 10 -11.88 9.86 -12.89
CA GLY A 10 -10.84 10.66 -13.57
C GLY A 10 -10.54 11.96 -12.84
N ARG A 11 -9.26 12.37 -12.79
CA ARG A 11 -8.85 13.70 -12.28
C ARG A 11 -9.22 14.86 -13.22
N ARG A 12 -9.68 14.55 -14.44
CA ARG A 12 -10.03 15.55 -15.46
C ARG A 12 -11.42 16.13 -15.20
N ILE A 13 -11.57 17.42 -15.47
CA ILE A 13 -12.86 18.11 -15.46
C ILE A 13 -13.83 17.34 -16.36
N LYS A 14 -15.03 17.01 -15.85
CA LYS A 14 -16.09 16.18 -16.47
C LYS A 14 -15.87 14.65 -16.52
N ALA A 15 -14.88 14.09 -15.81
CA ALA A 15 -14.66 12.64 -15.78
C ALA A 15 -15.55 11.84 -14.79
N GLY A 16 -16.58 12.47 -14.22
CA GLY A 16 -17.44 11.90 -13.17
C GLY A 16 -16.84 12.05 -11.76
N SER A 17 -17.69 12.00 -10.74
CA SER A 17 -17.25 12.00 -9.34
C SER A 17 -16.59 10.66 -8.99
N LYS A 18 -15.67 10.68 -8.01
CA LYS A 18 -15.15 9.44 -7.43
C LYS A 18 -16.30 8.71 -6.73
N PRO A 19 -16.39 7.38 -6.81
CA PRO A 19 -17.40 6.64 -6.08
C PRO A 19 -17.21 6.77 -4.56
N ASP A 20 -18.34 6.77 -3.86
CA ASP A 20 -18.40 6.66 -2.40
C ASP A 20 -17.77 5.34 -1.93
N ALA A 21 -17.25 5.33 -0.70
CA ALA A 21 -16.74 4.11 -0.08
C ALA A 21 -17.84 3.05 0.04
N LEU A 22 -17.46 1.78 0.10
CA LEU A 22 -18.43 0.69 0.23
C LEU A 22 -19.22 0.81 1.54
N ALA A 23 -18.54 1.08 2.66
CA ALA A 23 -19.16 1.37 3.95
C ALA A 23 -20.22 2.49 3.87
N ASP A 24 -19.89 3.61 3.22
CA ASP A 24 -20.81 4.74 3.05
C ASP A 24 -22.04 4.36 2.22
N LYS A 25 -21.88 3.53 1.18
CA LYS A 25 -22.99 3.05 0.36
C LYS A 25 -23.92 2.13 1.15
N ILE A 26 -23.34 1.25 1.96
CA ILE A 26 -24.09 0.36 2.86
C ILE A 26 -24.89 1.20 3.86
N MET A 27 -24.26 2.19 4.50
CA MET A 27 -24.94 3.10 5.44
C MET A 27 -26.07 3.91 4.77
N LYS A 28 -25.89 4.31 3.51
CA LYS A 28 -26.91 5.04 2.73
C LYS A 28 -28.00 4.13 2.14
N GLY A 29 -27.92 2.81 2.33
CA GLY A 29 -28.85 1.85 1.70
C GLY A 29 -28.77 1.80 0.17
N ALA A 30 -27.65 2.26 -0.41
CA ALA A 30 -27.44 2.29 -1.85
C ALA A 30 -26.90 0.94 -2.35
N PRO A 31 -27.15 0.55 -3.62
CA PRO A 31 -26.63 -0.70 -4.17
C PRO A 31 -25.10 -0.71 -4.14
N ALA A 32 -24.56 -1.69 -3.44
CA ALA A 32 -23.13 -1.87 -3.19
C ALA A 32 -22.68 -3.20 -3.82
N LYS A 33 -21.56 -3.17 -4.55
CA LYS A 33 -20.97 -4.37 -5.16
C LYS A 33 -19.52 -4.48 -4.71
N ARG A 34 -19.17 -5.59 -4.08
CA ARG A 34 -17.81 -5.93 -3.65
C ARG A 34 -17.13 -6.75 -4.74
N MET A 35 -15.80 -6.66 -4.82
CA MET A 35 -15.02 -7.63 -5.59
C MET A 35 -15.02 -8.96 -4.85
N GLU A 36 -15.68 -9.95 -5.45
CA GLU A 36 -15.62 -11.34 -5.00
C GLU A 36 -14.53 -12.03 -5.83
N LEU A 37 -13.55 -12.61 -5.13
CA LEU A 37 -12.63 -13.54 -5.77
C LEU A 37 -13.41 -14.80 -6.15
N PRO A 38 -13.11 -15.45 -7.28
CA PRO A 38 -13.70 -16.74 -7.60
C PRO A 38 -13.45 -17.70 -6.44
N ASP A 39 -14.53 -18.10 -5.78
CA ASP A 39 -14.47 -19.09 -4.72
C ASP A 39 -14.57 -20.45 -5.40
N PHE A 40 -13.42 -21.14 -5.51
CA PHE A 40 -13.35 -22.49 -6.09
C PHE A 40 -14.03 -23.54 -5.21
N THR A 41 -14.57 -23.14 -4.07
CA THR A 41 -15.44 -23.94 -3.20
C THR A 41 -16.78 -24.27 -3.88
N ASN A 42 -17.27 -23.42 -4.80
CA ASN A 42 -18.54 -23.67 -5.49
C ASN A 42 -18.49 -24.79 -6.54
N ASP A 43 -17.29 -25.22 -6.98
CA ASP A 43 -17.12 -26.44 -7.79
C ASP A 43 -17.24 -27.72 -6.93
N MET A 44 -17.46 -27.62 -5.61
CA MET A 44 -17.80 -28.75 -4.73
C MET A 44 -19.31 -29.03 -4.64
N THR A 45 -20.13 -28.44 -5.50
CA THR A 45 -21.60 -28.61 -5.48
C THR A 45 -22.10 -29.98 -5.96
N ASP A 46 -21.20 -30.92 -6.24
CA ASP A 46 -21.52 -32.34 -6.49
C ASP A 46 -21.48 -33.22 -5.22
N PHE A 47 -21.30 -32.64 -4.03
CA PHE A 47 -21.34 -33.38 -2.77
C PHE A 47 -22.69 -33.25 -2.05
N ASP A 48 -23.25 -34.40 -1.65
CA ASP A 48 -24.57 -34.57 -1.04
C ASP A 48 -24.75 -33.71 0.23
N VAL A 49 -25.93 -33.09 0.32
CA VAL A 49 -26.33 -32.05 1.29
C VAL A 49 -26.33 -32.53 2.76
N ASP A 50 -26.19 -33.83 3.01
CA ASP A 50 -26.15 -34.41 4.36
C ASP A 50 -24.76 -34.32 5.03
N GLU A 51 -23.74 -33.80 4.33
CA GLU A 51 -22.35 -33.73 4.81
C GLU A 51 -21.82 -32.29 4.96
N ILE A 52 -22.71 -31.29 5.05
CA ILE A 52 -22.31 -29.90 5.32
C ILE A 52 -21.99 -29.75 6.81
N GLY A 53 -20.72 -30.04 7.15
CA GLY A 53 -20.13 -29.74 8.45
C GLY A 53 -20.14 -28.24 8.77
N ASP A 54 -19.98 -27.95 10.06
CA ASP A 54 -20.04 -26.63 10.68
C ASP A 54 -19.27 -25.56 9.89
N GLY A 55 -19.84 -24.35 9.82
CA GLY A 55 -19.47 -23.31 8.86
C GLY A 55 -17.96 -23.09 8.70
N VAL A 56 -17.54 -22.89 7.45
CA VAL A 56 -16.14 -22.60 7.10
C VAL A 56 -15.70 -21.35 7.87
N GLU A 57 -14.83 -21.53 8.87
CA GLU A 57 -14.05 -20.43 9.44
C GLU A 57 -13.26 -19.80 8.29
N LEU A 58 -13.45 -18.50 8.07
CA LEU A 58 -12.62 -17.71 7.16
C LEU A 58 -11.20 -17.66 7.73
N GLU A 59 -10.40 -18.72 7.52
CA GLU A 59 -9.00 -18.76 7.89
C GLU A 59 -8.28 -17.63 7.16
N GLY A 60 -7.94 -16.58 7.91
CA GLY A 60 -7.13 -15.48 7.40
C GLY A 60 -5.78 -16.03 6.97
N MET A 61 -5.56 -16.12 5.65
CA MET A 61 -4.36 -16.71 5.07
C MET A 61 -3.09 -16.17 5.73
N ASP A 62 -2.08 -17.04 5.82
CA ASP A 62 -0.75 -16.65 6.29
C ASP A 62 -0.14 -15.61 5.34
N MET A 63 0.62 -14.67 5.90
CA MET A 63 1.21 -13.58 5.14
C MET A 63 2.15 -14.14 4.07
N PRO A 64 1.97 -13.79 2.78
CA PRO A 64 2.93 -14.21 1.76
C PRO A 64 4.29 -13.63 2.13
N SER A 65 5.31 -14.49 2.27
CA SER A 65 6.65 -14.05 2.64
C SER A 65 7.12 -12.94 1.69
N PRO A 66 7.63 -11.81 2.21
CA PRO A 66 8.29 -10.81 1.39
C PRO A 66 9.44 -11.46 0.60
N ASP A 67 9.65 -11.02 -0.64
CA ASP A 67 10.82 -11.45 -1.41
C ASP A 67 12.12 -10.93 -0.79
N ASP A 68 13.21 -11.71 -0.92
CA ASP A 68 14.52 -11.46 -0.28
C ASP A 68 15.12 -10.07 -0.57
N TYR A 69 14.79 -9.48 -1.73
CA TYR A 69 15.34 -8.17 -2.10
C TYR A 69 14.85 -7.04 -1.20
N LEU A 70 13.70 -7.20 -0.52
CA LEU A 70 13.11 -6.19 0.36
C LEU A 70 13.87 -6.01 1.68
N SER A 71 14.58 -7.05 2.12
CA SER A 71 15.46 -7.03 3.31
C SER A 71 16.95 -7.03 2.94
N SER A 72 17.27 -6.93 1.64
CA SER A 72 18.65 -7.00 1.16
C SER A 72 19.56 -5.95 1.80
N LEU A 73 20.80 -6.35 2.08
CA LEU A 73 21.83 -5.48 2.64
C LEU A 73 22.30 -4.47 1.59
N GLN A 74 22.37 -3.22 2.02
CA GLN A 74 22.87 -2.12 1.22
C GLN A 74 24.39 -1.99 1.32
N LYS A 75 24.97 -1.10 0.50
CA LYS A 75 26.42 -0.89 0.45
C LYS A 75 27.02 -0.46 1.80
N ASP A 76 26.23 0.22 2.61
CA ASP A 76 26.52 0.69 3.96
C ASP A 76 26.24 -0.37 5.06
N GLY A 77 25.88 -1.61 4.67
CA GLY A 77 25.71 -2.74 5.56
C GLY A 77 24.38 -2.76 6.34
N LYS A 78 23.52 -1.75 6.13
CA LYS A 78 22.17 -1.71 6.68
C LYS A 78 21.19 -2.43 5.74
N PRO A 79 20.14 -3.09 6.25
CA PRO A 79 19.07 -3.63 5.41
C PRO A 79 18.27 -2.50 4.76
N LEU A 80 17.64 -2.77 3.62
CA LEU A 80 16.73 -1.82 2.95
C LEU A 80 15.53 -1.44 3.83
N GLY A 81 15.03 -2.36 4.66
CA GLY A 81 13.89 -2.14 5.57
C GLY A 81 12.53 -2.10 4.87
N ALA A 82 12.45 -2.53 3.61
CA ALA A 82 11.18 -2.60 2.88
C ALA A 82 10.33 -3.81 3.33
N ASP A 83 10.94 -4.82 3.92
CA ASP A 83 10.25 -5.99 4.48
C ASP A 83 9.38 -5.60 5.69
N GLU A 84 9.83 -4.70 6.55
CA GLU A 84 9.05 -4.18 7.68
C GLU A 84 7.80 -3.43 7.18
N ILE A 85 7.97 -2.53 6.20
CA ILE A 85 6.86 -1.78 5.59
C ILE A 85 5.86 -2.73 4.92
N TYR A 86 6.34 -3.80 4.27
CA TYR A 86 5.47 -4.83 3.69
C TYR A 86 4.63 -5.52 4.77
N LYS A 87 5.23 -5.91 5.90
CA LYS A 87 4.51 -6.59 6.98
C LYS A 87 3.46 -5.68 7.61
N GLU A 88 3.80 -4.43 7.90
CA GLU A 88 2.87 -3.45 8.47
C GLU A 88 1.69 -3.18 7.55
N THR A 89 1.96 -2.95 6.26
CA THR A 89 0.90 -2.72 5.28
C THR A 89 0.03 -3.95 5.05
N TRP A 90 0.60 -5.16 5.09
CA TRP A 90 -0.17 -6.39 5.00
C TRP A 90 -1.07 -6.62 6.22
N LEU A 91 -0.56 -6.38 7.43
CA LEU A 91 -1.36 -6.46 8.66
C LEU A 91 -2.53 -5.49 8.61
N TRP A 92 -2.29 -4.27 8.14
CA TRP A 92 -3.36 -3.29 7.89
C TRP A 92 -4.38 -3.81 6.85
N LEU A 93 -3.95 -4.51 5.80
CA LEU A 93 -4.91 -5.12 4.87
C LEU A 93 -5.71 -6.25 5.51
N LYS A 94 -5.08 -7.07 6.36
CA LYS A 94 -5.71 -8.20 7.06
C LYS A 94 -6.77 -7.75 8.06
N GLU A 95 -6.48 -6.72 8.86
CA GLU A 95 -7.45 -6.11 9.77
C GLU A 95 -8.72 -5.63 9.05
N ARG A 96 -8.62 -5.35 7.75
CA ARG A 96 -9.72 -4.83 6.91
C ARG A 96 -10.29 -5.89 5.96
N GLY A 97 -9.87 -7.16 6.07
CA GLY A 97 -10.33 -8.26 5.22
C GLY A 97 -10.09 -8.02 3.72
N CYS A 98 -9.04 -7.25 3.38
CA CYS A 98 -8.69 -6.86 2.02
C CYS A 98 -7.35 -7.46 1.55
N GLU A 99 -6.72 -8.30 2.35
CA GLU A 99 -5.42 -8.92 2.09
C GLU A 99 -5.40 -9.77 0.81
N ARG A 100 -6.52 -10.42 0.47
CA ARG A 100 -6.65 -11.22 -0.75
C ARG A 100 -6.84 -10.39 -2.01
N LEU A 101 -7.32 -9.15 -1.86
CA LEU A 101 -7.69 -8.27 -2.97
C LEU A 101 -6.50 -7.48 -3.52
N VAL A 102 -5.42 -7.37 -2.74
CA VAL A 102 -4.22 -6.64 -3.11
C VAL A 102 -3.18 -7.63 -3.64
N ASN A 103 -2.67 -7.36 -4.84
CA ASN A 103 -1.63 -8.18 -5.45
C ASN A 103 -0.32 -8.07 -4.64
N LYS A 104 0.31 -9.21 -4.31
CA LYS A 104 1.63 -9.26 -3.65
C LYS A 104 2.63 -8.28 -4.26
N ARG A 105 2.78 -8.29 -5.60
CA ARG A 105 3.73 -7.44 -6.33
C ARG A 105 3.47 -5.94 -6.13
N LEU A 106 2.20 -5.56 -6.00
CA LEU A 106 1.80 -4.18 -5.75
C LEU A 106 2.26 -3.74 -4.35
N LEU A 107 2.09 -4.61 -3.36
CA LEU A 107 2.54 -4.37 -1.99
C LEU A 107 4.06 -4.28 -1.89
N GLU A 108 4.78 -5.23 -2.52
CA GLU A 108 6.25 -5.19 -2.57
C GLU A 108 6.77 -3.91 -3.24
N SER A 109 6.15 -3.49 -4.35
CA SER A 109 6.54 -2.27 -5.06
C SER A 109 6.31 -1.02 -4.21
N TYR A 110 5.21 -0.99 -3.44
CA TYR A 110 4.92 0.11 -2.52
C TYR A 110 5.99 0.18 -1.43
N SER A 111 6.27 -0.95 -0.78
CA SER A 111 7.23 -1.02 0.32
C SER A 111 8.64 -0.65 -0.12
N GLU A 112 9.08 -1.11 -1.29
CA GLU A 112 10.37 -0.71 -1.85
C GLU A 112 10.41 0.80 -2.14
N ALA A 113 9.41 1.33 -2.84
CA ALA A 113 9.38 2.76 -3.17
C ALA A 113 9.36 3.64 -1.91
N PHE A 114 8.65 3.21 -0.86
CA PHE A 114 8.59 3.93 0.40
C PHE A 114 9.91 3.84 1.18
N ALA A 115 10.56 2.67 1.23
CA ALA A 115 11.89 2.53 1.83
C ALA A 115 12.92 3.43 1.12
N ARG A 116 12.91 3.47 -0.21
CA ARG A 116 13.79 4.35 -0.99
C ARG A 116 13.51 5.83 -0.75
N TYR A 117 12.24 6.20 -0.54
CA TYR A 117 11.87 7.55 -0.13
C TYR A 117 12.47 7.92 1.22
N ILE A 118 12.39 7.05 2.23
CA ILE A 118 13.01 7.28 3.55
C ILE A 118 14.51 7.49 3.41
N GLN A 119 15.20 6.63 2.65
CA GLN A 119 16.64 6.73 2.43
C GLN A 119 17.06 8.04 1.75
N CYS A 120 16.33 8.46 0.73
CA CYS A 120 16.58 9.75 0.09
C CYS A 120 16.33 10.91 1.07
N SER A 121 15.35 10.78 1.97
CA SER A 121 15.03 11.81 2.97
C SER A 121 16.18 11.95 3.98
N GLU A 122 16.69 10.83 4.49
CA GLU A 122 17.86 10.80 5.36
C GLU A 122 19.11 11.34 4.67
N ALA A 123 19.32 10.98 3.40
CA ALA A 123 20.44 11.50 2.60
C ALA A 123 20.33 13.02 2.41
N VAL A 124 19.15 13.56 2.13
CA VAL A 124 18.93 15.02 2.04
C VAL A 124 19.21 15.70 3.38
N SER A 125 18.80 15.10 4.51
CA SER A 125 19.13 15.64 5.84
C SER A 125 20.64 15.62 6.12
N LYS A 126 21.35 14.57 5.69
CA LYS A 126 22.78 14.41 5.95
C LYS A 126 23.66 15.27 5.04
N TYR A 127 23.32 15.37 3.76
CA TYR A 127 24.15 16.02 2.73
C TYR A 127 23.65 17.40 2.32
N GLY A 128 22.46 17.79 2.78
CA GLY A 128 21.84 19.07 2.44
C GLY A 128 21.09 19.07 1.11
N MET A 129 20.22 20.07 0.95
CA MET A 129 19.38 20.23 -0.25
C MET A 129 20.12 20.84 -1.45
N LEU A 130 21.24 21.52 -1.19
CA LEU A 130 22.04 22.23 -2.19
C LEU A 130 23.42 21.56 -2.30
N GLY A 131 23.77 21.17 -3.53
CA GLY A 131 25.11 20.71 -3.91
C GLY A 131 25.86 21.77 -4.72
N LYS A 132 27.06 21.43 -5.17
CA LYS A 132 27.85 22.24 -6.10
C LYS A 132 28.03 21.50 -7.41
N HIS A 133 27.92 22.22 -8.52
CA HIS A 133 28.21 21.67 -9.83
C HIS A 133 29.69 21.31 -9.94
N PRO A 134 30.06 20.09 -10.38
CA PRO A 134 31.44 19.60 -10.30
C PRO A 134 32.44 20.40 -11.14
N THR A 135 32.00 21.06 -12.21
CA THR A 135 32.90 21.83 -13.11
C THR A 135 32.78 23.34 -12.97
N THR A 136 31.65 23.88 -12.50
CA THR A 136 31.42 25.34 -12.44
C THR A 136 31.38 25.88 -11.01
N GLY A 137 31.26 25.01 -10.00
CA GLY A 137 31.13 25.40 -8.59
C GLY A 137 29.81 26.09 -8.23
N ALA A 138 28.93 26.33 -9.21
CA ALA A 138 27.62 26.93 -9.00
C ALA A 138 26.73 26.04 -8.12
N ALA A 139 25.85 26.66 -7.34
CA ALA A 139 24.88 25.92 -6.53
C ALA A 139 23.88 25.18 -7.41
N ILE A 140 23.68 23.90 -7.13
CA ILE A 140 22.70 23.04 -7.81
C ILE A 140 21.83 22.33 -6.79
N ALA A 141 20.65 21.89 -7.20
CA ALA A 141 19.85 21.00 -6.36
C ALA A 141 20.59 19.68 -6.12
N SER A 142 20.54 19.19 -4.90
CA SER A 142 21.10 17.87 -4.56
C SER A 142 20.41 16.78 -5.41
N PRO A 143 21.16 15.82 -5.97
CA PRO A 143 20.58 14.71 -6.72
C PRO A 143 19.61 13.88 -5.86
N PHE A 144 19.84 13.83 -4.54
CA PHE A 144 18.96 13.14 -3.58
C PHE A 144 17.59 13.82 -3.48
N THR A 145 17.50 15.14 -3.65
CA THR A 145 16.22 15.87 -3.63
C THR A 145 15.33 15.47 -4.81
N GLN A 146 15.91 15.26 -5.99
CA GLN A 146 15.15 14.81 -7.16
C GLN A 146 14.68 13.36 -7.01
N LEU A 147 15.56 12.46 -6.52
CA LEU A 147 15.22 11.07 -6.23
C LEU A 147 14.13 10.96 -5.16
N LEU A 148 14.23 11.76 -4.10
CA LEU A 148 13.22 11.86 -3.04
C LEU A 148 11.83 12.15 -3.62
N MET A 149 11.72 13.19 -4.46
CA MET A 149 10.45 13.56 -5.08
C MET A 149 9.90 12.46 -6.00
N ASN A 150 10.76 11.71 -6.69
CA ASN A 150 10.35 10.63 -7.57
C ASN A 150 9.80 9.43 -6.78
N PHE A 151 10.53 8.97 -5.77
CA PHE A 151 10.07 7.87 -4.92
C PHE A 151 8.83 8.25 -4.10
N GLN A 152 8.73 9.50 -3.63
CA GLN A 152 7.52 10.00 -2.98
C GLN A 152 6.29 9.89 -3.90
N LYS A 153 6.41 10.31 -5.16
CA LYS A 153 5.32 10.21 -6.14
C LYS A 153 4.97 8.76 -6.43
N GLN A 154 5.97 7.90 -6.61
CA GLN A 154 5.76 6.47 -6.87
C GLN A 154 5.04 5.80 -5.70
N ALA A 155 5.51 6.01 -4.47
CA ALA A 155 4.90 5.47 -3.26
C ALA A 155 3.45 5.96 -3.10
N ASN A 156 3.18 7.25 -3.35
CA ASN A 156 1.81 7.78 -3.31
C ASN A 156 0.89 7.16 -4.37
N LEU A 157 1.39 6.94 -5.60
CA LEU A 157 0.58 6.31 -6.65
C LEU A 157 0.21 4.88 -6.28
N LEU A 158 1.17 4.10 -5.80
CA LEU A 158 0.96 2.72 -5.36
C LEU A 158 0.04 2.69 -4.13
N TRP A 159 0.20 3.63 -3.21
CA TRP A 159 -0.68 3.78 -2.05
C TRP A 159 -2.12 4.07 -2.46
N TYR A 160 -2.35 5.00 -3.40
CA TYR A 160 -3.70 5.28 -3.88
C TYR A 160 -4.36 4.09 -4.53
N GLU A 161 -3.57 3.25 -5.21
CA GLU A 161 -4.07 2.00 -5.79
C GLU A 161 -4.47 0.99 -4.71
N ILE A 162 -3.62 0.77 -3.70
CA ILE A 162 -3.94 -0.09 -2.55
C ILE A 162 -5.17 0.45 -1.80
N TYR A 163 -5.19 1.75 -1.52
CA TYR A 163 -6.26 2.41 -0.78
C TYR A 163 -7.58 2.39 -1.53
N ASP A 164 -7.60 2.58 -2.85
CA ASP A 164 -8.83 2.50 -3.65
C ASP A 164 -9.42 1.09 -3.62
N ILE A 165 -8.58 0.03 -3.59
CA ILE A 165 -9.05 -1.35 -3.40
C ILE A 165 -9.72 -1.49 -2.03
N VAL A 166 -9.08 -1.04 -0.95
CA VAL A 166 -9.68 -1.13 0.39
C VAL A 166 -10.96 -0.31 0.49
N LYS A 167 -10.97 0.93 0.00
CA LYS A 167 -12.13 1.81 0.03
C LYS A 167 -13.36 1.19 -0.68
N GLN A 168 -13.13 0.44 -1.75
CA GLN A 168 -14.21 -0.16 -2.54
C GLN A 168 -14.70 -1.50 -1.99
N ASN A 169 -13.99 -2.09 -1.02
CA ASN A 169 -14.27 -3.46 -0.56
C ASN A 169 -14.44 -3.59 0.96
N CYS A 170 -13.95 -2.63 1.74
CA CYS A 170 -14.09 -2.61 3.19
C CYS A 170 -15.52 -2.20 3.58
N THR A 171 -16.18 -3.06 4.35
CA THR A 171 -17.55 -2.84 4.85
C THR A 171 -17.60 -1.98 6.10
N GLU A 172 -16.48 -1.85 6.82
CA GLU A 172 -16.39 -1.06 8.03
C GLU A 172 -15.93 0.38 7.73
N PRO A 173 -16.55 1.39 8.38
CA PRO A 173 -16.05 2.76 8.32
C PRO A 173 -14.69 2.81 9.01
N PHE A 174 -13.75 3.53 8.42
CA PHE A 174 -12.36 3.44 8.83
C PHE A 174 -11.71 4.80 9.08
N GLU A 175 -11.02 4.94 10.22
CA GLU A 175 -10.22 6.10 10.62
C GLU A 175 -8.73 5.70 10.79
N GLY A 176 -7.82 6.31 10.00
CA GLY A 176 -6.33 6.26 10.17
C GLY A 176 -5.51 5.55 9.06
N SER A 177 -4.63 6.21 8.32
CA SER A 177 -3.83 5.54 7.26
C SER A 177 -2.59 4.79 7.80
N PRO A 178 -2.11 3.70 7.18
CA PRO A 178 -0.74 3.17 7.39
C PRO A 178 0.32 4.23 7.13
N GLN A 179 0.06 5.14 6.20
CA GLN A 179 0.93 6.30 6.02
C GLN A 179 0.97 7.17 7.27
N ASP A 180 -0.13 7.25 8.03
CA ASP A 180 -0.15 8.00 9.29
C ASP A 180 0.67 7.27 10.34
N SER A 181 0.58 5.94 10.43
CA SER A 181 1.41 5.12 11.34
C SER A 181 2.91 5.19 11.01
N VAL A 182 3.27 5.12 9.74
CA VAL A 182 4.68 5.20 9.29
C VAL A 182 5.22 6.63 9.39
N MET A 183 4.41 7.64 9.07
CA MET A 183 4.75 9.05 9.33
C MET A 183 4.93 9.29 10.84
N GLU A 184 4.07 8.71 11.67
CA GLU A 184 4.17 8.80 13.12
C GLU A 184 5.41 8.06 13.65
N GLN A 185 5.79 6.91 13.09
CA GLN A 185 7.05 6.22 13.38
C GLN A 185 8.27 7.08 12.98
N LEU A 186 8.25 7.71 11.80
CA LEU A 186 9.31 8.64 11.36
C LEU A 186 9.42 9.87 12.28
N LEU A 187 8.31 10.33 12.86
CA LEU A 187 8.30 11.42 13.84
C LEU A 187 8.76 10.95 15.23
N ARG A 188 8.41 9.72 15.63
CA ARG A 188 8.83 9.09 16.90
C ARG A 188 10.33 8.77 16.91
N SER A 189 10.88 8.24 15.81
CA SER A 189 12.32 7.97 15.68
C SER A 189 13.16 9.25 15.77
N ARG A 190 12.61 10.39 15.33
CA ARG A 190 13.22 11.72 15.47
C ARG A 190 13.12 12.33 16.87
N ARG A 191 12.15 11.90 17.68
CA ARG A 191 11.93 12.43 19.05
C ARG A 191 12.79 11.73 20.10
N ASN A 192 13.37 10.57 19.74
CA ASN A 192 14.28 9.80 20.57
C ASN A 192 15.77 10.00 20.21
N MET A 193 16.09 11.01 19.37
CA MET A 193 17.44 11.58 19.19
C MET A 193 17.52 12.92 19.90
#